data_AF-A0A7Z2K4C3-F1
#
_entry.id   AF-A0A7Z2K4C3-F1
#
_cell.length_a   1.000
_cell.length_b   1.000
_cell.length_c   1.000
_cell.angle_alpha   90.00
_cell.angle_beta   90.00
_cell.angle_gamma   90.00
#
_symmetry.space_group_name_H-M   'P 1'
#
loop_
_entity.id
_entity.type
_entity.pdbx_description
1 polymer ?
#
loop_
_entity_poly.entity_id
_entity_poly.type
_entity_poly.pdbx_seq_one_letter_code
_entity_poly.pdbx_strand_id
1 'polypeptide(L)'
;MDKEICNLNVNDLEALKILLPYWGISFQNNSLTGSLSTKKVYLDIESNDRASFFFSLLSHTGIELSAHANTADLNITVNVSDKYDYPLSLITEEKTYHLKGMKSKSLDLQKRIHKNIWLPDPFSSLMCSIHPKYVETSMEWLSYLTIQYYLKPYFKPIDHLSIAQYEFLITSVLEKLNPHFSSYQISGTSLSEWPLLPDEYSSKKQTKRSPNESRKERKTISPFQSQQSLFTPEPFNPFKFNRETAKKSVINPFYRKP
;
A
#
# COMPACT_ATOMS: atom_id res chain seq x y z
N MET A 1 3.48 -13.50 25.98
CA MET A 1 3.52 -12.28 26.81
C MET A 1 2.08 -11.79 26.93
N ASP A 2 1.47 -11.90 28.11
CA ASP A 2 0.21 -11.24 28.40
C ASP A 2 0.51 -9.83 28.88
N LYS A 3 0.11 -8.80 28.11
CA LYS A 3 0.23 -7.39 28.50
C LYS A 3 -1.17 -6.85 28.75
N GLU A 4 -1.40 -6.29 29.94
CA GLU A 4 -2.65 -5.65 30.30
C GLU A 4 -2.96 -4.48 29.36
N ILE A 5 -4.19 -4.45 28.86
CA ILE A 5 -4.69 -3.37 28.02
C ILE A 5 -4.81 -2.12 28.88
N CYS A 6 -4.21 -1.02 28.41
CA CYS A 6 -4.39 0.30 29.02
C CYS A 6 -5.87 0.65 29.10
N ASN A 7 -6.31 1.42 30.10
CA ASN A 7 -7.71 1.84 30.24
C ASN A 7 -8.21 2.58 29.00
N LEU A 8 -8.75 1.86 28.02
CA LEU A 8 -9.37 2.38 26.81
C LEU A 8 -10.87 2.53 27.04
N ASN A 9 -11.45 3.59 26.48
CA ASN A 9 -12.91 3.67 26.42
C ASN A 9 -13.46 2.63 25.42
N VAL A 10 -14.78 2.43 25.44
CA VAL A 10 -15.44 1.41 24.60
C VAL A 10 -15.19 1.65 23.11
N ASN A 11 -15.21 2.90 22.66
CA ASN A 11 -15.01 3.24 21.24
C ASN A 11 -13.59 2.91 20.78
N ASP A 12 -12.59 3.24 21.60
CA ASP A 12 -11.19 2.97 21.32
C ASP A 12 -10.86 1.47 21.40
N LEU A 13 -11.56 0.73 22.26
CA LEU A 13 -11.44 -0.73 22.33
C LEU A 13 -11.99 -1.41 21.06
N GLU A 14 -13.14 -0.96 20.54
CA GLU A 14 -13.69 -1.48 19.29
C GLU A 14 -12.80 -1.13 18.09
N ALA A 15 -12.31 0.12 18.04
CA ALA A 15 -11.32 0.54 17.05
C ALA A 15 -10.03 -0.30 17.14
N LEU A 16 -9.55 -0.57 18.35
CA LEU A 16 -8.38 -1.42 18.57
C LEU A 16 -8.62 -2.81 17.97
N LYS A 17 -9.74 -3.47 18.31
CA LYS A 17 -10.07 -4.81 17.78
C LYS A 17 -10.07 -4.90 16.27
N ILE A 18 -10.39 -3.81 15.56
CA ILE A 18 -10.31 -3.73 14.10
C ILE A 18 -8.86 -3.66 13.63
N LEU A 19 -8.01 -2.92 14.33
CA LEU A 19 -6.60 -2.71 13.97
C LEU A 19 -5.69 -3.90 14.33
N LEU A 20 -6.01 -4.67 15.37
CA LEU A 20 -5.13 -5.74 15.87
C LEU A 20 -4.69 -6.75 14.78
N PRO A 21 -5.57 -7.24 13.88
CA PRO A 21 -5.14 -8.12 12.79
C PRO A 21 -4.11 -7.48 11.87
N TYR A 22 -4.20 -6.17 11.61
CA TYR A 22 -3.24 -5.43 10.79
C TYR A 22 -1.85 -5.34 11.43
N TRP A 23 -1.78 -5.51 12.74
CA TRP A 23 -0.56 -5.54 13.52
C TRP A 23 -0.14 -6.96 13.91
N GLY A 24 -0.77 -8.01 13.38
CA GLY A 24 -0.40 -9.38 13.76
C GLY A 24 -0.72 -9.76 15.20
N ILE A 25 -1.67 -9.07 15.84
CA ILE A 25 -2.08 -9.27 17.23
C ILE A 25 -3.52 -9.79 17.28
N SER A 26 -3.78 -10.63 18.29
CA SER A 26 -5.11 -11.13 18.63
C SER A 26 -5.51 -10.63 20.01
N PHE A 27 -6.80 -10.42 20.19
CA PHE A 27 -7.40 -10.13 21.49
C PHE A 27 -8.24 -11.30 21.93
N GLN A 28 -7.82 -12.00 22.98
CA GLN A 28 -8.50 -13.17 23.55
C GLN A 28 -8.43 -13.09 25.07
N ASN A 29 -9.50 -13.48 25.76
CA ASN A 29 -9.54 -13.51 27.24
C ASN A 29 -9.09 -12.21 27.92
N ASN A 30 -9.42 -11.07 27.32
CA ASN A 30 -9.01 -9.75 27.80
C ASN A 30 -7.47 -9.50 27.78
N SER A 31 -6.70 -10.31 27.05
CA SER A 31 -5.26 -10.12 26.83
C SER A 31 -4.91 -9.99 25.35
N LEU A 32 -3.82 -9.27 25.08
CA LEU A 32 -3.24 -9.14 23.74
C LEU A 32 -2.15 -10.21 23.55
N THR A 33 -2.29 -11.00 22.50
CA THR A 33 -1.36 -12.09 22.16
C THR A 33 -0.94 -12.03 20.70
N GLY A 34 0.23 -12.60 20.38
CA GLY A 34 0.70 -12.69 19.01
C GLY A 34 -0.14 -13.67 18.18
N SER A 35 -0.78 -13.20 17.12
CA SER A 35 -1.64 -14.03 16.25
C SER A 35 -0.88 -15.03 15.39
N LEU A 36 0.44 -14.87 15.25
CA LEU A 36 1.30 -15.70 14.42
C LEU A 36 2.16 -16.66 15.25
N SER A 37 1.83 -16.87 16.52
CA SER A 37 2.56 -17.73 17.47
C SER A 37 2.73 -19.19 17.06
N THR A 38 1.92 -19.68 16.11
CA THR A 38 2.02 -21.06 15.59
C THR A 38 2.71 -21.11 14.23
N LYS A 39 3.23 -19.98 13.73
CA LYS A 39 3.77 -19.84 12.38
C LYS A 39 5.28 -19.68 12.40
N LYS A 40 5.92 -20.30 11.42
CA LYS A 40 7.36 -20.27 11.20
C LYS A 40 7.70 -19.64 9.87
N VAL A 41 8.63 -18.69 9.88
CA VAL A 41 9.15 -18.05 8.67
C VAL A 41 10.63 -18.33 8.54
N TYR A 42 11.04 -18.70 7.34
CA TYR A 42 12.45 -18.74 6.96
C TYR A 42 12.73 -17.53 6.05
N LEU A 43 13.80 -16.79 6.38
CA LEU A 43 14.24 -15.63 5.60
C LEU A 43 15.66 -15.90 5.09
N ASP A 44 15.77 -16.08 3.79
CA ASP A 44 17.05 -16.15 3.07
C ASP A 44 17.43 -14.76 2.58
N ILE A 45 18.41 -14.16 3.26
CA ILE A 45 18.96 -12.85 2.93
C ILE A 45 20.44 -12.83 3.28
N GLU A 46 21.25 -12.18 2.44
CA GLU A 46 22.72 -12.18 2.55
C GLU A 46 23.27 -11.67 3.90
N SER A 47 22.50 -10.84 4.62
CA SER A 47 22.95 -10.18 5.86
C SER A 47 22.12 -10.58 7.08
N ASN A 48 22.79 -11.14 8.09
CA ASN A 48 22.21 -11.50 9.38
C ASN A 48 21.62 -10.30 10.13
N ASP A 49 22.20 -9.10 9.97
CA ASP A 49 21.69 -7.88 10.59
C ASP A 49 20.32 -7.51 10.02
N ARG A 50 20.14 -7.68 8.70
CA ARG A 50 18.85 -7.43 8.04
C ARG A 50 17.80 -8.46 8.45
N ALA A 51 18.19 -9.72 8.59
CA ALA A 51 17.31 -10.75 9.12
C ALA A 51 16.87 -10.40 10.55
N SER A 52 17.82 -10.07 11.42
CA SER A 52 17.55 -9.67 12.81
C SER A 52 16.63 -8.45 12.89
N PHE A 53 16.84 -7.46 12.01
CA PHE A 53 15.98 -6.28 11.92
C PHE A 53 14.55 -6.63 11.45
N PHE A 54 14.40 -7.48 10.44
CA PHE A 54 13.09 -7.97 10.00
C PHE A 54 12.34 -8.67 11.15
N PHE A 55 13.01 -9.55 11.91
CA PHE A 55 12.38 -10.24 13.03
C PHE A 55 12.07 -9.30 14.21
N SER A 56 12.88 -8.27 14.43
CA SER A 56 12.59 -7.28 15.48
C SER A 56 11.28 -6.54 15.21
N LEU A 57 10.97 -6.24 13.94
CA LEU A 57 9.68 -5.67 13.50
C LEU A 57 8.49 -6.60 13.76
N LEU A 58 8.68 -7.92 13.73
CA LEU A 58 7.61 -8.91 13.90
C LEU A 58 7.53 -9.53 15.30
N SER A 59 8.43 -9.17 16.22
CA SER A 59 8.56 -9.81 17.53
C SER A 59 7.27 -9.85 18.36
N HIS A 60 6.36 -8.89 18.19
CA HIS A 60 5.08 -8.85 18.91
C HIS A 60 4.03 -9.82 18.37
N THR A 61 4.21 -10.29 17.14
CA THR A 61 3.26 -11.18 16.46
C THR A 61 3.37 -12.63 16.94
N GLY A 62 4.43 -12.96 17.67
CA GLY A 62 4.73 -14.33 18.12
C GLY A 62 5.34 -15.23 17.06
N ILE A 63 5.56 -14.74 15.84
CA ILE A 63 6.12 -15.53 14.74
C ILE A 63 7.52 -16.06 15.09
N GLU A 64 7.78 -17.32 14.75
CA GLU A 64 9.06 -17.97 14.99
C GLU A 64 9.94 -17.93 13.74
N LEU A 65 11.26 -17.74 13.93
CA LEU A 65 12.25 -17.90 12.88
C LEU A 65 12.58 -19.39 12.74
N SER A 66 12.41 -19.91 11.52
CA SER A 66 12.89 -21.25 11.18
C SER A 66 14.37 -21.21 10.82
N ALA A 67 15.14 -22.18 11.28
CA ALA A 67 16.54 -22.35 10.84
C ALA A 67 16.66 -22.88 9.41
N HIS A 68 15.61 -23.54 8.90
CA HIS A 68 15.63 -24.24 7.62
C HIS A 68 14.34 -24.03 6.83
N ALA A 69 14.47 -23.85 5.51
CA ALA A 69 13.34 -23.63 4.60
C ALA A 69 12.28 -24.76 4.61
N ASN A 70 12.70 -25.99 4.87
CA ASN A 70 11.82 -27.17 4.88
C ASN A 70 10.92 -27.27 6.13
N THR A 71 11.17 -26.46 7.16
CA THR A 71 10.41 -26.48 8.42
C THR A 71 9.60 -25.18 8.63
N ALA A 72 9.64 -24.27 7.66
CA ALA A 72 8.88 -23.02 7.68
C ALA A 72 7.54 -23.15 6.96
N ASP A 73 6.54 -22.41 7.43
CA ASP A 73 5.25 -22.25 6.76
C ASP A 73 5.32 -21.28 5.58
N LEU A 74 6.29 -20.35 5.61
CA LEU A 74 6.57 -19.38 4.57
C LEU A 74 8.08 -19.22 4.39
N ASN A 75 8.54 -19.44 3.16
CA ASN A 75 9.91 -19.19 2.75
C ASN A 75 9.99 -17.83 2.04
N ILE A 76 10.89 -16.98 2.49
CA ILE A 76 11.12 -15.67 1.89
C ILE A 76 12.58 -15.60 1.42
N THR A 77 12.79 -15.46 0.12
CA THR A 77 14.13 -15.25 -0.45
C THR A 77 14.27 -13.82 -0.92
N VAL A 78 15.26 -13.11 -0.40
CA VAL A 78 15.51 -11.70 -0.69
C VAL A 78 16.84 -11.55 -1.43
N ASN A 79 16.75 -11.13 -2.69
CA ASN A 79 17.90 -10.69 -3.46
C ASN A 79 18.01 -9.15 -3.43
N VAL A 80 19.20 -8.63 -3.15
CA VAL A 80 19.46 -7.18 -3.26
C VAL A 80 20.10 -6.92 -4.61
N SER A 81 19.36 -6.27 -5.50
CA SER A 81 19.84 -5.97 -6.85
C SER A 81 19.27 -4.65 -7.37
N ASP A 82 20.06 -3.94 -8.15
CA ASP A 82 19.69 -2.71 -8.86
C ASP A 82 18.93 -2.99 -10.17
N LYS A 83 18.56 -4.25 -10.42
CA LYS A 83 17.83 -4.68 -11.63
C LYS A 83 16.52 -3.92 -11.83
N TYR A 84 15.87 -3.50 -10.75
CA TYR A 84 14.60 -2.78 -10.77
C TYR A 84 14.71 -1.49 -9.96
N ASP A 85 14.28 -0.36 -10.53
CA ASP A 85 14.25 0.95 -9.84
C ASP A 85 13.16 1.05 -8.74
N TYR A 86 12.49 -0.06 -8.42
CA TYR A 86 11.43 -0.13 -7.45
C TYR A 86 11.96 -0.58 -6.08
N PRO A 87 11.45 -0.04 -4.96
CA PRO A 87 11.92 -0.39 -3.62
C PRO A 87 11.89 -1.90 -3.36
N LEU A 88 10.76 -2.54 -3.66
CA LEU A 88 10.55 -3.96 -3.50
C LEU A 88 9.78 -4.50 -4.72
N SER A 89 10.25 -5.62 -5.26
CA SER A 89 9.56 -6.36 -6.32
C SER A 89 9.31 -7.78 -5.85
N LEU A 90 8.06 -8.24 -5.92
CA LEU A 90 7.67 -9.62 -5.64
C LEU A 90 7.74 -10.42 -6.94
N ILE A 91 8.43 -11.54 -6.92
CA ILE A 91 8.66 -12.38 -8.08
C ILE A 91 7.88 -13.67 -7.85
N THR A 92 6.96 -13.96 -8.76
CA THR A 92 6.24 -15.23 -8.87
C THR A 92 6.68 -15.93 -10.16
N GLU A 93 6.32 -17.21 -10.34
CA GLU A 93 6.63 -17.95 -11.56
C GLU A 93 6.11 -17.25 -12.82
N GLU A 94 4.93 -16.63 -12.73
CA GLU A 94 4.26 -16.02 -13.89
C GLU A 94 4.53 -14.53 -14.04
N LYS A 95 4.70 -13.80 -12.92
CA LYS A 95 4.65 -12.33 -12.89
C LYS A 95 5.61 -11.74 -11.87
N THR A 96 6.10 -10.54 -12.18
CA THR A 96 6.82 -9.69 -11.23
C THR A 96 5.95 -8.48 -10.86
N TYR A 97 5.68 -8.32 -9.57
CA TYR A 97 4.87 -7.24 -9.02
C TYR A 97 5.77 -6.20 -8.39
N HIS A 98 5.82 -5.00 -8.98
CA HIS A 98 6.61 -3.90 -8.47
C HIS A 98 5.83 -3.10 -7.44
N LEU A 99 6.27 -3.17 -6.18
CA LEU A 99 5.66 -2.40 -5.10
C LEU A 99 6.17 -0.97 -5.15
N LYS A 100 5.24 -0.05 -5.40
CA LYS A 100 5.50 1.40 -5.35
C LYS A 100 5.16 1.90 -3.96
N GLY A 101 6.19 2.29 -3.23
CA GLY A 101 6.02 2.96 -1.95
C GLY A 101 5.32 4.29 -2.12
N MET A 102 4.42 4.61 -1.20
CA MET A 102 4.01 6.00 -1.04
C MET A 102 5.18 6.80 -0.50
N LYS A 103 5.65 7.77 -1.30
CA LYS A 103 6.71 8.71 -0.90
C LYS A 103 6.27 9.67 0.21
N SER A 104 4.97 9.89 0.38
CA SER A 104 4.37 10.70 1.46
C SER A 104 3.28 9.91 2.18
N LYS A 105 3.21 9.99 3.52
CA LYS A 105 2.16 9.31 4.29
C LYS A 105 0.80 9.93 3.94
N SER A 106 -0.14 9.13 3.45
CA SER A 106 -1.47 9.61 3.03
C SER A 106 -2.30 10.05 4.24
N LEU A 107 -3.19 11.02 4.00
CA LEU A 107 -4.33 11.26 4.90
C LEU A 107 -5.35 10.12 4.84
N ASP A 108 -5.24 9.26 3.83
CA ASP A 108 -6.02 8.03 3.73
C ASP A 108 -5.42 6.96 4.65
N LEU A 109 -6.16 6.59 5.70
CA LEU A 109 -5.76 5.56 6.66
C LEU A 109 -5.53 4.20 6.00
N GLN A 110 -6.34 3.86 4.99
CA GLN A 110 -6.18 2.62 4.23
C GLN A 110 -4.84 2.60 3.52
N LYS A 111 -4.48 3.70 2.85
CA LYS A 111 -3.15 3.82 2.23
C LYS A 111 -2.02 3.79 3.25
N ARG A 112 -2.24 4.30 4.47
CA ARG A 112 -1.23 4.31 5.54
C ARG A 112 -0.99 2.91 6.13
N ILE A 113 -2.05 2.12 6.35
CA ILE A 113 -1.96 0.77 6.92
C ILE A 113 -1.52 -0.24 5.85
N HIS A 114 -2.13 -0.18 4.66
CA HIS A 114 -1.83 -1.15 3.60
C HIS A 114 -0.60 -0.80 2.76
N LYS A 115 -0.08 0.44 2.86
CA LYS A 115 1.07 0.95 2.09
C LYS A 115 0.92 0.79 0.57
N ASN A 116 -0.32 0.66 0.06
CA ASN A 116 -0.64 0.27 -1.33
C ASN A 116 -0.01 -1.06 -1.79
N ILE A 117 0.29 -1.96 -0.85
CA ILE A 117 0.84 -3.27 -1.16
C ILE A 117 -0.31 -4.17 -1.58
N TRP A 118 -0.33 -4.57 -2.85
CA TRP A 118 -1.20 -5.64 -3.34
C TRP A 118 -0.48 -6.98 -3.13
N LEU A 119 -1.11 -7.87 -2.37
CA LEU A 119 -0.63 -9.24 -2.21
C LEU A 119 -1.23 -10.14 -3.29
N PRO A 120 -0.38 -10.92 -4.01
CA PRO A 120 -0.84 -12.04 -4.81
C PRO A 120 -1.56 -13.09 -3.95
N ASP A 121 -2.19 -14.07 -4.62
CA ASP A 121 -2.78 -15.23 -3.96
C ASP A 121 -1.72 -15.99 -3.12
N PRO A 122 -2.13 -16.76 -2.10
CA PRO A 122 -1.18 -17.40 -1.18
C PRO A 122 -0.16 -18.29 -1.90
N PHE A 123 1.12 -18.02 -1.70
CA PHE A 123 2.25 -18.82 -2.16
C PHE A 123 3.07 -19.32 -0.96
N SER A 124 3.54 -20.56 -1.01
CA SER A 124 4.42 -21.13 0.03
C SER A 124 5.84 -20.55 0.00
N SER A 125 6.24 -19.93 -1.11
CA SER A 125 7.54 -19.31 -1.32
C SER A 125 7.39 -17.93 -1.93
N LEU A 126 8.05 -16.94 -1.33
CA LEU A 126 8.08 -15.55 -1.77
C LEU A 126 9.50 -15.18 -2.19
N MET A 127 9.68 -14.91 -3.48
CA MET A 127 10.91 -14.32 -3.98
C MET A 127 10.78 -12.80 -4.06
N CYS A 128 11.73 -12.09 -3.48
CA CYS A 128 11.76 -10.64 -3.39
C CYS A 128 13.05 -10.12 -4.01
N SER A 129 12.95 -9.05 -4.79
CA SER A 129 14.10 -8.23 -5.20
C SER A 129 13.98 -6.85 -4.57
N ILE A 130 15.01 -6.44 -3.84
CA ILE A 130 15.09 -5.14 -3.18
C ILE A 130 16.17 -4.30 -3.84
N HIS A 131 15.82 -3.08 -4.21
CA HIS A 131 16.81 -2.15 -4.73
C HIS A 131 17.72 -1.66 -3.58
N PRO A 132 19.06 -1.62 -3.74
CA PRO A 132 20.02 -1.31 -2.67
C PRO A 132 19.72 -0.02 -1.89
N LYS A 133 19.21 1.01 -2.58
CA LYS A 133 18.80 2.30 -1.98
C LYS A 133 17.67 2.19 -0.95
N TYR A 134 16.85 1.14 -1.01
CA TYR A 134 15.60 1.04 -0.26
C TYR A 134 15.56 -0.13 0.72
N VAL A 135 16.72 -0.69 1.10
CA VAL A 135 16.80 -1.89 1.93
C VAL A 135 16.00 -1.78 3.22
N GLU A 136 16.20 -0.72 4.01
CA GLU A 136 15.52 -0.55 5.30
C GLU A 136 14.01 -0.42 5.14
N THR A 137 13.54 0.45 4.24
CA THR A 137 12.11 0.64 3.96
C THR A 137 11.47 -0.63 3.40
N SER A 138 12.23 -1.45 2.67
CA SER A 138 11.71 -2.69 2.10
C SER A 138 11.59 -3.81 3.14
N MET A 139 12.42 -3.79 4.20
CA MET A 139 12.24 -4.70 5.36
C MET A 139 10.95 -4.39 6.12
N GLU A 140 10.62 -3.11 6.31
CA GLU A 140 9.30 -2.70 6.83
C GLU A 140 8.19 -3.34 6.00
N TRP A 141 8.24 -3.20 4.67
CA TRP A 141 7.18 -3.73 3.81
C TRP A 141 7.12 -5.24 3.82
N LEU A 142 8.27 -5.91 3.91
CA LEU A 142 8.35 -7.35 4.03
C LEU A 142 7.68 -7.84 5.33
N SER A 143 7.85 -7.09 6.43
CA SER A 143 7.17 -7.41 7.69
C SER A 143 5.65 -7.31 7.55
N TYR A 144 5.14 -6.26 6.90
CA TYR A 144 3.71 -6.15 6.61
C TYR A 144 3.22 -7.25 5.68
N LEU A 145 3.95 -7.55 4.60
CA LEU A 145 3.61 -8.63 3.69
C LEU A 145 3.45 -9.95 4.43
N THR A 146 4.33 -10.22 5.41
CA THR A 146 4.27 -11.42 6.25
C THR A 146 3.00 -11.44 7.12
N ILE A 147 2.65 -10.33 7.77
CA ILE A 147 1.40 -10.22 8.55
C ILE A 147 0.19 -10.43 7.64
N GLN A 148 0.15 -9.73 6.51
CA GLN A 148 -0.97 -9.78 5.58
C GLN A 148 -1.11 -11.17 4.94
N TYR A 149 -0.01 -11.87 4.65
CA TYR A 149 -0.03 -13.22 4.10
C TYR A 149 -0.88 -14.17 4.97
N TYR A 150 -0.75 -14.09 6.28
CA TYR A 150 -1.51 -14.94 7.20
C TYR A 150 -2.87 -14.35 7.59
N LEU A 151 -2.99 -13.03 7.69
CA LEU A 151 -4.13 -12.39 8.36
C LEU A 151 -5.07 -11.61 7.46
N LYS A 152 -4.78 -11.50 6.16
CA LYS A 152 -5.65 -10.82 5.17
C LYS A 152 -7.13 -11.24 5.26
N PRO A 153 -7.50 -12.52 5.49
CA PRO A 153 -8.91 -12.91 5.65
C PRO A 153 -9.62 -12.30 6.87
N TYR A 154 -8.87 -11.85 7.89
CA TYR A 154 -9.41 -11.29 9.13
C TYR A 154 -9.47 -9.75 9.12
N PHE A 155 -9.01 -9.11 8.04
CA PHE A 155 -9.00 -7.66 7.94
C PHE A 155 -10.41 -7.11 7.77
N LYS A 156 -10.75 -6.14 8.62
CA LYS A 156 -12.03 -5.43 8.59
C LYS A 156 -11.85 -4.04 7.99
N PRO A 157 -12.86 -3.48 7.30
CA PRO A 157 -12.79 -2.12 6.80
C PRO A 157 -12.45 -1.10 7.89
N ILE A 158 -11.60 -0.13 7.55
CA ILE A 158 -11.03 0.89 8.45
C ILE A 158 -11.54 2.31 8.13
N ASP A 159 -12.51 2.44 7.23
CA ASP A 159 -12.99 3.73 6.70
C ASP A 159 -13.59 4.66 7.76
N HIS A 160 -14.07 4.08 8.87
CA HIS A 160 -14.70 4.81 9.97
C HIS A 160 -13.69 5.24 11.06
N LEU A 161 -12.43 4.81 10.97
CA LEU A 161 -11.39 5.16 11.94
C LEU A 161 -10.74 6.48 11.56
N SER A 162 -10.72 7.42 12.49
CA SER A 162 -10.00 8.68 12.29
C SER A 162 -8.48 8.47 12.43
N ILE A 163 -7.68 9.28 11.73
CA ILE A 163 -6.21 9.27 11.86
C ILE A 163 -5.79 9.54 13.31
N ALA A 164 -6.46 10.47 13.99
CA ALA A 164 -6.17 10.82 15.37
C ALA A 164 -6.38 9.61 16.31
N GLN A 165 -7.47 8.87 16.13
CA GLN A 165 -7.74 7.66 16.89
C GLN A 165 -6.70 6.56 16.59
N TYR A 166 -6.31 6.41 15.32
CA TYR A 166 -5.24 5.49 14.93
C TYR A 166 -3.91 5.82 15.61
N GLU A 167 -3.47 7.08 15.59
CA GLU A 167 -2.22 7.52 16.22
C GLU A 167 -2.26 7.38 17.75
N PHE A 168 -3.41 7.67 18.36
CA PHE A 168 -3.62 7.42 19.79
C PHE A 168 -3.48 5.94 20.15
N LEU A 169 -4.06 5.03 19.36
CA LEU A 169 -3.97 3.59 19.60
C LEU A 169 -2.56 3.04 19.38
N ILE A 170 -1.80 3.60 18.41
CA ILE A 170 -0.40 3.22 18.25
C ILE A 170 0.41 3.60 19.49
N THR A 171 0.33 4.86 19.93
CA THR A 171 1.10 5.35 21.09
C THR A 171 0.68 4.67 22.38
N SER A 172 -0.63 4.45 22.56
CA SER A 172 -1.18 3.87 23.80
C SER A 172 -0.98 2.37 23.90
N VAL A 173 -0.93 1.64 22.78
CA VAL A 173 -0.89 0.17 22.76
C VAL A 173 0.32 -0.34 21.99
N LEU A 174 0.39 -0.12 20.67
CA LEU A 174 1.36 -0.79 19.81
C LEU A 174 2.81 -0.44 20.17
N GLU A 175 3.09 0.80 20.53
CA GLU A 175 4.42 1.25 20.98
C GLU A 175 4.91 0.49 22.20
N LYS A 176 4.01 0.14 23.13
CA LYS A 176 4.34 -0.67 24.32
C LYS A 176 4.56 -2.14 23.97
N LEU A 177 3.97 -2.62 22.88
CA LEU A 177 4.14 -3.98 22.40
C LEU A 177 5.45 -4.14 21.62
N ASN A 178 5.69 -3.25 20.66
CA ASN A 178 6.87 -3.23 19.80
C ASN A 178 7.16 -1.79 19.33
N PRO A 179 8.12 -1.10 19.99
CA PRO A 179 8.53 0.26 19.63
C PRO A 179 9.12 0.37 18.21
N HIS A 180 9.80 -0.67 17.74
CA HIS A 180 10.40 -0.65 16.40
C HIS A 180 9.31 -0.62 15.34
N PHE A 181 8.36 -1.55 15.39
CA PHE A 181 7.24 -1.60 14.45
C PHE A 181 6.31 -0.39 14.57
N SER A 182 6.06 0.12 15.78
CA SER A 182 5.22 1.31 16.01
C SER A 182 5.77 2.57 15.34
N SER A 183 7.09 2.74 15.33
CA SER A 183 7.76 3.92 14.74
C SER A 183 7.48 4.07 13.23
N TYR A 184 7.25 2.96 12.52
CA TYR A 184 6.88 2.97 11.11
C TYR A 184 5.39 3.32 10.90
N GLN A 185 4.56 3.10 11.92
CA GLN A 185 3.12 3.42 11.90
C GLN A 185 2.84 4.91 12.17
N ILE A 186 3.53 5.51 13.14
CA ILE A 186 3.38 6.93 13.51
C ILE A 186 4.16 7.78 12.51
N SER A 187 3.61 8.93 12.14
CA SER A 187 4.33 9.94 11.38
C SER A 187 5.49 10.48 12.24
N GLY A 188 6.72 10.02 12.00
CA GLY A 188 7.86 10.90 12.22
C GLY A 188 7.71 12.08 11.26
N THR A 189 7.77 13.30 11.78
CA THR A 189 7.91 14.56 11.06
C THR A 189 8.60 14.33 9.71
N SER A 190 7.88 14.45 8.60
CA SER A 190 8.62 14.74 7.38
C SER A 190 9.20 16.13 7.60
N LEU A 191 10.51 16.20 7.85
CA LEU A 191 11.32 17.19 7.16
C LEU A 191 11.08 16.98 5.66
N SER A 192 9.92 17.44 5.18
CA SER A 192 9.75 17.84 3.80
C SER A 192 10.15 19.30 3.76
N GLU A 193 11.42 19.57 4.08
CA GLU A 193 12.11 20.52 3.23
C GLU A 193 12.05 19.89 1.84
N TRP A 194 11.11 20.41 1.04
CA TRP A 194 11.22 20.28 -0.40
C TRP A 194 12.69 20.56 -0.76
N PRO A 195 13.32 19.77 -1.66
CA PRO A 195 14.64 20.16 -2.13
C PRO A 195 14.55 21.61 -2.59
N LEU A 196 15.42 22.47 -2.05
CA LEU A 196 15.54 23.84 -2.54
C LEU A 196 15.68 23.74 -4.06
N LEU A 197 14.79 24.41 -4.78
CA LEU A 197 14.90 24.52 -6.22
C LEU A 197 16.33 24.99 -6.53
N PRO A 198 17.02 24.39 -7.51
CA PRO A 198 18.30 24.90 -7.97
C PRO A 198 18.18 26.42 -8.20
N ASP A 199 19.17 27.18 -7.74
CA ASP A 199 19.17 28.66 -7.78
C ASP A 199 18.82 29.23 -9.17
N GLU A 200 18.99 28.42 -10.22
CA GLU A 200 18.65 28.67 -11.62
C GLU A 200 17.17 29.02 -11.88
N TYR A 201 16.24 28.68 -10.98
CA TYR A 201 14.80 29.00 -11.15
C TYR A 201 14.25 30.00 -10.14
N SER A 202 15.10 30.57 -9.28
CA SER A 202 14.69 31.68 -8.42
C SER A 202 14.55 32.95 -9.26
N SER A 203 13.33 33.22 -9.72
CA SER A 203 12.97 34.40 -10.49
C SER A 203 13.10 35.67 -9.63
N LYS A 204 14.34 36.14 -9.45
CA LYS A 204 14.69 37.51 -9.06
C LYS A 204 15.56 38.14 -10.13
N LYS A 205 14.96 38.36 -11.30
CA LYS A 205 15.28 39.52 -12.16
C LYS A 205 14.04 40.40 -12.26
N GLN A 206 13.64 41.01 -11.15
CA GLN A 206 12.95 42.29 -11.23
C GLN A 206 14.01 43.37 -11.28
N THR A 207 14.37 43.82 -12.49
CA THR A 207 14.76 45.22 -12.66
C THR A 207 14.51 45.68 -14.10
N LYS A 208 13.53 46.59 -14.21
CA LYS A 208 13.31 47.63 -15.22
C LYS A 208 12.92 47.19 -16.64
N ARG A 209 11.60 47.27 -16.88
CA ARG A 209 11.04 47.58 -18.20
C ARG A 209 11.48 48.99 -18.62
N SER A 210 12.08 49.10 -19.80
CA SER A 210 12.06 50.33 -20.60
C SER A 210 10.81 50.31 -21.49
N PRO A 211 10.07 51.42 -21.64
CA PRO A 211 8.91 51.49 -22.51
C PRO A 211 9.33 51.94 -23.90
N ASN A 212 9.41 50.99 -24.85
CA ASN A 212 9.16 51.17 -26.28
C ASN A 212 9.77 49.98 -27.02
N GLU A 213 8.92 49.22 -27.73
CA GLU A 213 9.08 48.93 -29.17
C GLU A 213 8.19 47.76 -29.60
N SER A 214 7.27 48.09 -30.52
CA SER A 214 6.75 47.28 -31.63
C SER A 214 6.40 45.79 -31.41
N ARG A 215 5.11 45.56 -31.21
CA ARG A 215 4.23 44.72 -32.05
C ARG A 215 4.93 43.89 -33.15
N LYS A 216 5.07 42.58 -32.94
CA LYS A 216 4.90 41.55 -33.98
C LYS A 216 4.18 40.35 -33.40
N GLU A 217 2.98 40.11 -33.93
CA GLU A 217 2.20 38.89 -33.77
C GLU A 217 2.98 37.67 -34.25
N ARG A 218 2.91 36.56 -33.51
CA ARG A 218 2.83 35.19 -34.07
C ARG A 218 2.43 34.17 -32.98
N LYS A 219 1.13 33.86 -33.01
CA LYS A 219 0.47 32.56 -32.77
C LYS A 219 0.96 31.70 -31.60
N THR A 220 0.26 31.84 -30.48
CA THR A 220 0.07 30.82 -29.45
C THR A 220 -0.62 29.59 -30.06
N ILE A 221 0.02 28.42 -29.98
CA ILE A 221 -0.64 27.12 -30.14
C ILE A 221 -1.05 26.68 -28.73
N SER A 222 -2.32 26.87 -28.39
CA SER A 222 -2.95 26.24 -27.23
C SER A 222 -3.54 24.90 -27.69
N PRO A 223 -3.31 23.78 -26.97
CA PRO A 223 -3.73 22.45 -27.40
C PRO A 223 -5.23 22.19 -27.18
N PHE A 224 -6.01 23.16 -26.71
CA PHE A 224 -7.46 23.04 -26.55
C PHE A 224 -8.17 24.31 -27.00
N GLN A 225 -8.36 24.45 -28.30
CA GLN A 225 -9.47 25.23 -28.87
C GLN A 225 -10.46 24.27 -29.52
N SER A 226 -11.69 24.35 -29.04
CA SER A 226 -12.88 23.72 -29.61
C SER A 226 -13.43 24.53 -30.79
N GLN A 227 -14.26 23.85 -31.60
CA GLN A 227 -15.14 24.30 -32.70
C GLN A 227 -14.57 24.05 -34.12
N GLN A 228 -15.26 23.41 -35.07
CA GLN A 228 -16.71 23.13 -35.21
C GLN A 228 -16.99 22.12 -36.35
N SER A 229 -18.11 21.39 -36.21
CA SER A 229 -18.98 20.72 -37.22
C SER A 229 -18.34 19.73 -38.20
N LEU A 230 -18.76 18.47 -38.23
CA LEU A 230 -20.07 18.00 -38.71
C LEU A 230 -20.51 16.77 -37.90
N PHE A 231 -21.82 16.50 -37.90
CA PHE A 231 -22.58 15.57 -37.05
C PHE A 231 -23.20 16.22 -35.81
N THR A 232 -24.46 16.61 -35.96
CA THR A 232 -25.43 16.77 -34.86
C THR A 232 -25.82 15.37 -34.36
N PRO A 233 -25.52 14.98 -33.12
CA PRO A 233 -26.19 13.87 -32.47
C PRO A 233 -27.32 14.44 -31.62
N GLU A 234 -28.55 14.02 -31.88
CA GLU A 234 -29.66 14.26 -30.97
C GLU A 234 -29.31 13.76 -29.54
N PRO A 235 -29.81 14.42 -28.49
CA PRO A 235 -29.57 14.00 -27.12
C PRO A 235 -30.20 12.63 -26.85
N PHE A 236 -29.35 11.64 -26.59
CA PHE A 236 -29.75 10.28 -26.21
C PHE A 236 -30.43 10.31 -24.83
N ASN A 237 -31.76 10.15 -24.81
CA ASN A 237 -32.54 10.00 -23.59
C ASN A 237 -32.73 8.50 -23.28
N PRO A 238 -32.13 7.96 -22.20
CA PRO A 238 -32.13 6.52 -21.92
C PRO A 238 -33.49 5.97 -21.45
N PHE A 239 -34.56 6.78 -21.39
CA PHE A 239 -35.90 6.35 -20.96
C PHE A 239 -36.97 6.34 -22.05
N LYS A 240 -36.60 6.49 -23.34
CA LYS A 240 -37.55 6.33 -24.45
C LYS A 240 -37.48 4.91 -25.04
N PHE A 241 -38.46 4.10 -24.71
CA PHE A 241 -38.72 2.81 -25.35
C PHE A 241 -39.16 3.01 -26.80
N ASN A 242 -38.30 2.72 -27.77
CA ASN A 242 -38.73 2.52 -29.15
C ASN A 242 -39.41 1.15 -29.27
N ARG A 243 -40.75 1.17 -29.31
CA ARG A 243 -41.55 0.05 -29.82
C ARG A 243 -41.52 0.11 -31.35
N GLU A 244 -41.37 -1.07 -31.97
CA GLU A 244 -41.52 -1.39 -33.40
C GLU A 244 -40.30 -0.99 -34.28
N THR A 245 -39.68 -1.82 -35.11
CA THR A 245 -39.93 -3.17 -35.65
C THR A 245 -38.63 -3.66 -36.32
N ALA A 246 -38.09 -4.83 -35.95
CA ALA A 246 -37.19 -5.61 -36.83
C ALA A 246 -36.97 -7.03 -36.30
N LYS A 247 -37.89 -7.92 -36.71
CA LYS A 247 -37.69 -9.32 -37.11
C LYS A 247 -36.51 -10.12 -36.50
N LYS A 248 -36.87 -11.03 -35.60
CA LYS A 248 -36.49 -12.46 -35.53
C LYS A 248 -35.04 -12.85 -35.85
N SER A 249 -34.33 -13.33 -34.82
CA SER A 249 -33.80 -14.70 -34.81
C SER A 249 -33.48 -15.13 -33.38
N VAL A 250 -34.41 -15.88 -32.77
CA VAL A 250 -34.16 -16.63 -31.53
C VAL A 250 -33.33 -17.85 -31.90
N ILE A 251 -32.09 -17.93 -31.41
CA ILE A 251 -31.25 -19.12 -31.53
C ILE A 251 -31.78 -20.13 -30.50
N ASN A 252 -32.45 -21.17 -30.99
CA ASN A 252 -32.98 -22.27 -30.18
C ASN A 252 -31.95 -23.42 -30.17
N PRO A 253 -31.42 -23.84 -29.01
CA PRO A 253 -30.24 -24.72 -28.93
C PRO A 253 -30.52 -26.23 -29.07
N PHE A 254 -31.71 -26.65 -29.48
CA PHE A 254 -32.09 -28.08 -29.54
C PHE A 254 -32.49 -28.59 -30.94
N TYR A 255 -31.70 -28.28 -31.97
CA TYR A 255 -31.82 -28.97 -33.26
C TYR A 255 -30.66 -29.93 -33.48
N ARG A 256 -30.95 -31.24 -33.41
CA ARG A 256 -30.10 -32.33 -33.93
C ARG A 256 -30.52 -32.61 -35.38
N LYS A 257 -29.56 -32.76 -36.29
CA LYS A 257 -29.80 -33.21 -37.68
C LYS A 257 -29.65 -34.74 -37.78
N PRO A 258 -30.35 -35.38 -38.74
CA PRO A 258 -30.36 -36.83 -38.93
C PRO A 258 -29.00 -37.40 -39.35
#